data_AF-A0A086YRK2-F1
#
_entry.id   AF-A0A086YRK2-F1
#
_cell.length_a   1.000
_cell.length_b   1.000
_cell.length_c   1.000
_cell.angle_alpha   90.00
_cell.angle_beta   90.00
_cell.angle_gamma   90.00
#
_symmetry.space_group_name_H-M   'P 1'
#
loop_
_entity.id
_entity.type
_entity.pdbx_description
1 polymer ?
#
loop_
_entity_poly.entity_id
_entity_poly.type
_entity_poly.pdbx_seq_one_letter_code
_entity_poly.pdbx_strand_id
1 'polypeptide(L)' 'MSKLPVVSGKECMQALMRAGFYFKRQEGSHITLRRDKPFTQVVVPEHKELDRGTLRAIIRQAGLSIEEFIGLLK' A
#
# COMPACT_ATOMS: atom_id res chain seq x y z
N MET A 1 0.09 14.94 -13.73
CA MET A 1 0.15 14.49 -12.32
C MET A 1 -1.13 13.76 -11.99
N SER A 2 -1.06 12.44 -11.88
CA SER A 2 -2.21 11.59 -11.56
C SER A 2 -2.67 11.88 -10.12
N LYS A 3 -3.95 12.24 -9.96
CA LYS A 3 -4.53 12.54 -8.64
C LYS A 3 -4.66 11.23 -7.87
N LEU A 4 -4.13 11.19 -6.64
CA LEU A 4 -4.28 10.01 -5.79
C LEU A 4 -5.75 9.83 -5.39
N PRO A 5 -6.31 8.61 -5.52
CA PRO A 5 -7.64 8.30 -5.05
C PRO A 5 -7.70 8.34 -3.51
N VAL A 6 -8.91 8.45 -2.98
CA VAL A 6 -9.16 8.18 -1.56
C VAL A 6 -9.38 6.69 -1.43
N VAL A 7 -8.56 6.03 -0.60
CA VAL A 7 -8.64 4.58 -0.37
C VAL A 7 -8.49 4.28 1.12
N SER A 8 -9.12 3.21 1.56
CA SER A 8 -8.92 2.62 2.88
C SER A 8 -7.58 1.90 2.99
N GLY A 9 -7.15 1.65 4.24
CA GLY A 9 -6.00 0.80 4.51
C GLY A 9 -6.14 -0.61 3.93
N LYS A 10 -7.36 -1.14 3.93
CA LYS A 10 -7.67 -2.46 3.36
C LYS A 10 -7.51 -2.51 1.85
N GLU A 11 -8.02 -1.51 1.13
CA GLU A 11 -7.84 -1.41 -0.33
C GLU A 11 -6.37 -1.25 -0.69
N CYS A 12 -5.64 -0.41 0.03
CA CYS A 12 -4.19 -0.25 -0.14
C CYS A 12 -3.44 -1.56 0.09
N MET A 13 -3.77 -2.28 1.18
CA MET A 13 -3.19 -3.58 1.48
C MET A 13 -3.46 -4.59 0.35
N GLN A 14 -4.70 -4.69 -0.13
CA GLN A 14 -5.05 -5.60 -1.22
C GLN A 14 -4.33 -5.26 -2.53
N ALA A 15 -4.23 -3.97 -2.87
CA ALA A 15 -3.48 -3.52 -4.05
C ALA A 15 -2.01 -3.93 -3.96
N LEU A 16 -1.37 -3.72 -2.79
CA LEU A 16 0.02 -4.15 -2.57
C LEU A 16 0.16 -5.68 -2.62
N MET A 17 -0.82 -6.44 -2.10
CA MET A 17 -0.80 -7.90 -2.23
C MET A 17 -0.82 -8.35 -3.69
N ARG A 18 -1.60 -7.68 -4.55
CA ARG A 18 -1.59 -7.92 -6.01
C ARG A 18 -0.23 -7.57 -6.65
N ALA A 19 0.52 -6.62 -6.07
CA ALA A 19 1.90 -6.29 -6.48
C ALA A 19 2.98 -7.27 -5.98
N GLY A 20 2.57 -8.41 -5.41
CA GLY A 20 3.48 -9.45 -4.92
C GLY A 20 3.93 -9.28 -3.47
N PHE A 21 3.28 -8.39 -2.71
CA PHE A 21 3.47 -8.35 -1.26
C PHE A 21 2.63 -9.45 -0.57
N TYR A 22 3.08 -9.88 0.59
CA TYR A 22 2.36 -10.77 1.48
C TYR A 22 2.27 -10.17 2.88
N PHE A 23 1.24 -10.57 3.62
CA PHE A 23 1.06 -10.19 5.02
C PHE A 23 2.17 -10.77 5.88
N LYS A 24 2.86 -9.92 6.64
CA LYS A 24 3.92 -10.32 7.57
C LYS A 24 3.38 -10.44 9.00
N ARG A 25 2.77 -9.35 9.50
CA ARG A 25 2.22 -9.23 10.85
C ARG A 25 1.35 -7.98 10.96
N GLN A 26 0.57 -7.90 12.03
CA GLN A 26 -0.22 -6.72 12.40
C GLN A 26 -0.02 -6.41 13.88
N GLU A 27 0.11 -5.12 14.20
CA GLU A 27 0.16 -4.62 15.57
C GLU A 27 -0.82 -3.44 15.70
N GLY A 28 -1.91 -3.65 16.43
CA GLY A 28 -3.04 -2.72 16.42
C GLY A 28 -3.56 -2.49 15.00
N SER A 29 -3.67 -1.22 14.58
CA SER A 29 -4.07 -0.85 13.22
C SER A 29 -2.92 -0.89 12.20
N HIS A 30 -1.68 -1.21 12.58
CA HIS A 30 -0.56 -1.16 11.64
C HIS A 30 -0.27 -2.54 11.04
N ILE A 31 -0.52 -2.67 9.74
CA ILE A 31 -0.29 -3.90 8.97
C ILE A 31 1.07 -3.83 8.30
N THR A 32 1.95 -4.80 8.57
CA THR A 32 3.24 -4.94 7.90
C THR A 32 3.10 -5.87 6.69
N LEU A 33 3.41 -5.36 5.50
CA LEU A 33 3.49 -6.12 4.26
C LEU A 33 4.94 -6.27 3.82
N ARG A 34 5.27 -7.42 3.21
CA ARG A 34 6.62 -7.72 2.71
C ARG A 34 6.59 -8.34 1.32
N ARG A 35 7.58 -8.04 0.48
CA ARG A 35 7.90 -8.73 -0.77
C ARG A 35 9.39 -9.10 -0.72
N ASP A 36 9.76 -10.25 -1.29
CA ASP A 36 11.14 -10.75 -1.21
C ASP A 36 12.02 -10.31 -2.38
N LYS A 37 11.45 -10.03 -3.56
CA LYS A 37 12.19 -9.63 -4.78
C LYS A 37 11.48 -8.50 -5.55
N PRO A 38 12.06 -7.29 -5.62
CA PRO A 38 13.10 -6.81 -4.71
C PRO A 38 12.60 -6.84 -3.27
N PHE A 39 13.52 -7.00 -2.31
CA PHE A 39 13.14 -7.01 -0.90
C PHE A 39 12.55 -5.65 -0.53
N THR A 40 11.32 -5.65 -0.04
CA THR A 40 10.62 -4.43 0.36
C THR A 40 9.68 -4.75 1.50
N GLN A 41 9.68 -3.90 2.53
CA GLN A 41 8.73 -3.97 3.64
C GLN A 41 8.05 -2.61 3.77
N VAL A 42 6.72 -2.62 3.88
CA VAL A 42 5.87 -1.42 4.00
C VAL A 42 4.91 -1.60 5.16
N VAL A 43 4.55 -0.50 5.81
CA VAL A 43 3.52 -0.50 6.86
C VAL A 43 2.31 0.27 6.32
N VAL A 44 1.14 -0.34 6.43
CA VAL A 44 -0.14 0.23 6.01
C VAL A 44 -1.03 0.37 7.24
N PRO A 45 -1.47 1.59 7.60
CA PRO A 45 -2.46 1.76 8.66
C PRO A 45 -3.84 1.30 8.18
N GLU A 46 -4.50 0.44 8.94
CA GLU A 46 -5.84 -0.10 8.70
C GLU A 46 -6.93 0.91 9.11
N HIS A 47 -6.92 2.08 8.45
CA HIS A 47 -7.92 3.13 8.66
C HIS A 47 -8.99 3.09 7.55
N LYS A 48 -10.15 3.69 7.82
CA LYS A 48 -11.23 3.81 6.82
C LYS A 48 -10.79 4.59 5.58
N GLU A 49 -9.94 5.59 5.78
CA GLU A 49 -9.34 6.39 4.72
C GLU A 49 -7.88 6.66 5.09
N LEU A 50 -7.00 6.54 4.10
CA LEU A 50 -5.62 6.99 4.19
C LEU A 50 -5.53 8.44 3.71
N ASP A 51 -4.83 9.28 4.47
CA ASP A 51 -4.48 10.59 3.96
C ASP A 51 -3.56 10.47 2.73
N ARG A 52 -3.62 11.49 1.86
CA ARG A 52 -2.88 11.47 0.59
C ARG A 52 -1.37 11.42 0.77
N GLY A 53 -0.84 11.98 1.86
CA GLY A 53 0.58 11.98 2.16
C GLY A 53 1.07 10.58 2.50
N THR A 54 0.34 9.90 3.39
CA THR A 54 0.58 8.52 3.78
C THR A 54 0.46 7.58 2.58
N LEU A 55 -0.60 7.69 1.78
CA LEU A 55 -0.76 6.86 0.58
C LEU A 55 0.41 7.06 -0.40
N ARG A 56 0.82 8.30 -0.65
CA ARG A 56 1.97 8.60 -1.51
C ARG A 56 3.27 8.01 -0.97
N ALA A 57 3.49 8.12 0.34
CA ALA A 57 4.68 7.57 0.99
C ALA A 57 4.72 6.04 0.86
N ILE A 58 3.60 5.36 1.07
CA ILE A 58 3.46 3.91 0.92
C ILE A 58 3.76 3.48 -0.52
N ILE A 59 3.15 4.12 -1.52
CA ILE A 59 3.36 3.81 -2.95
C ILE A 59 4.84 3.94 -3.30
N ARG A 60 5.48 5.04 -2.89
CA ARG A 60 6.90 5.28 -3.12
C ARG A 60 7.78 4.22 -2.45
N GLN A 61 7.50 3.88 -1.19
CA GLN A 61 8.26 2.88 -0.44
C GLN A 61 8.06 1.46 -1.02
N ALA A 62 6.89 1.17 -1.58
CA ALA A 62 6.60 -0.07 -2.28
C ALA A 62 7.35 -0.20 -3.63
N GLY A 63 7.98 0.89 -4.10
CA GLY A 63 8.66 0.94 -5.38
C GLY A 63 7.70 0.93 -6.56
N LEU A 64 6.50 1.51 -6.39
CA LEU A 64 5.48 1.62 -7.42
C LEU A 64 5.33 3.09 -7.87
N SER A 65 4.94 3.29 -9.12
CA SER A 65 4.37 4.54 -9.60
C SER A 65 2.91 4.69 -9.14
N ILE A 66 2.38 5.92 -9.27
CA ILE A 66 0.98 6.19 -8.97
C ILE A 66 0.07 5.45 -9.96
N GLU A 67 0.44 5.41 -11.25
CA GLU A 67 -0.33 4.70 -12.27
C GLU A 67 -0.39 3.20 -12.01
N GLU A 68 0.74 2.57 -11.68
CA GLU A 68 0.78 1.14 -11.33
C GLU A 68 -0.10 0.84 -10.12
N PHE A 69 -0.01 1.65 -9.07
CA PHE A 69 -0.86 1.47 -7.90
C PHE A 69 -2.35 1.58 -8.24
N ILE A 70 -2.74 2.59 -9.02
CA ILE A 70 -4.14 2.78 -9.43
C ILE A 70 -4.62 1.58 -10.25
N GLY A 71 -3.79 1.02 -11.13
CA GLY A 71 -4.14 -0.19 -11.91
C GLY A 71 -4.35 -1.44 -11.06
N LEU A 72 -3.90 -1.44 -9.80
CA LEU A 72 -4.08 -2.53 -8.85
C LEU A 72 -5.32 -2.35 -7.95
N LEU A 73 -5.90 -1.15 -7.92
CA LEU A 73 -7.19 -0.89 -7.28
C LEU A 73 -8.27 -1.48 -8.19
N LYS A 74 -9.00 -2.47 -7.67
CA LYS A 74 -10.16 -3.08 -8.33
C LYS A 74 -11.43 -2.71 -7.58
#